data_AF-A0A935H4D8-F1
#
_entry.id   AF-A0A935H4D8-F1
#
_cell.length_a   1.000
_cell.length_b   1.000
_cell.length_c   1.000
_cell.angle_alpha   90.00
_cell.angle_beta   90.00
_cell.angle_gamma   90.00
#
_symmetry.space_group_name_H-M   'P 1'
#
loop_
_entity.id
_entity.type
_entity.pdbx_description
1 polymer ?
#
loop_
_entity_poly.entity_id
_entity_poly.type
_entity_poly.pdbx_seq_one_letter_code
_entity_poly.pdbx_strand_id
1 'polypeptide(L)'
;MDAFESFHPVPAAWLRDSDLAPFIPAYVRRLVDRHYAANTVRMYVYSVAHFAHWARGHRVDLHHLGDEVVRRFIDEHLPHCTCASPVQRCRHQVRAALRQLLVTLVDAGELISSDQPNAIEDQLQRFDSHMVHARGLAENTRIRRLGVVRAPAISRDR
;
A
#
# COMPACT_ATOMS: atom_id res chain seq x y z
N MET A 1 7.17 12.16 18.31
CA MET A 1 6.20 12.44 17.23
C MET A 1 5.61 11.13 16.80
N ASP A 2 4.29 10.98 16.92
CA ASP A 2 3.60 9.79 16.44
C ASP A 2 3.69 9.79 14.90
N ALA A 3 4.34 8.77 14.33
CA ALA A 3 4.48 8.64 12.87
C ALA A 3 3.11 8.64 12.16
N PHE A 4 2.02 8.34 12.89
CA PHE A 4 0.68 8.25 12.36
C PHE A 4 -0.09 9.59 12.32
N GLU A 5 0.36 10.65 12.98
CA GLU A 5 -0.31 11.97 13.01
C GLU A 5 -0.41 12.63 11.63
N SER A 6 0.49 12.26 10.71
CA SER A 6 0.54 12.79 9.35
C SER A 6 -0.35 12.02 8.35
N PHE A 7 -1.02 10.96 8.79
CA PHE A 7 -1.82 10.07 7.92
C PHE A 7 -3.32 10.27 8.10
N HIS A 8 -4.08 9.86 7.09
CA HIS A 8 -5.54 9.86 7.16
C HIS A 8 -6.03 8.99 8.33
N PRO A 9 -7.08 9.40 9.08
CA PRO A 9 -7.50 8.72 10.32
C PRO A 9 -7.81 7.23 10.16
N VAL A 10 -8.43 6.83 9.04
CA VAL A 10 -8.81 5.44 8.78
C VAL A 10 -7.58 4.51 8.64
N PRO A 11 -6.64 4.74 7.70
CA PRO A 11 -5.37 4.00 7.67
C PRO A 11 -4.59 4.05 9.00
N ALA A 12 -4.56 5.19 9.67
CA ALA A 12 -3.87 5.33 10.94
C ALA A 12 -4.49 4.43 12.03
N ALA A 13 -5.82 4.37 12.12
CA ALA A 13 -6.53 3.49 13.05
C ALA A 13 -6.25 2.01 12.74
N TRP A 14 -6.30 1.61 11.47
CA TRP A 14 -6.00 0.23 11.08
C TRP A 14 -4.58 -0.21 11.44
N LEU A 15 -3.61 0.70 11.30
CA LEU A 15 -2.23 0.42 11.68
C LEU A 15 -2.08 0.29 13.20
N ARG A 16 -2.65 1.22 13.97
CA ARG A 16 -2.62 1.17 15.45
C ARG A 16 -3.25 -0.11 16.01
N ASP A 17 -4.28 -0.60 15.34
CA ASP A 17 -5.00 -1.83 15.70
C ASP A 17 -4.32 -3.14 15.23
N SER A 18 -3.11 -3.06 14.67
CA SER A 18 -2.42 -4.20 14.07
C SER A 18 -1.06 -4.47 14.68
N ASP A 19 -0.62 -5.73 14.61
CA ASP A 19 0.71 -6.14 15.03
C ASP A 19 1.83 -5.52 14.16
N LEU A 20 1.47 -4.88 13.05
CA LEU A 20 2.41 -4.15 12.19
C LEU A 20 2.78 -2.77 12.74
N ALA A 21 2.05 -2.23 13.73
CA ALA A 21 2.26 -0.87 14.25
C ALA A 21 3.73 -0.56 14.63
N PRO A 22 4.46 -1.44 15.35
CA PRO A 22 5.83 -1.18 15.76
C PRO A 22 6.82 -1.04 14.59
N PHE A 23 6.50 -1.65 13.44
CA PHE A 23 7.38 -1.71 12.27
C PHE A 23 7.17 -0.57 11.28
N ILE A 24 6.07 0.19 11.40
CA ILE A 24 5.75 1.28 10.46
C ILE A 24 6.83 2.38 10.45
N PRO A 25 7.42 2.82 11.57
CA PRO A 25 8.52 3.79 11.53
C PRO A 25 9.73 3.29 10.74
N ALA A 26 10.13 2.03 10.94
CA ALA A 26 11.24 1.41 10.20
C ALA A 26 10.92 1.27 8.70
N TYR A 27 9.68 0.89 8.38
CA TYR A 27 9.17 0.81 7.02
C TYR A 27 9.21 2.16 6.30
N VAL A 28 8.70 3.23 6.95
CA VAL A 28 8.72 4.59 6.39
C VAL A 28 10.15 5.06 6.16
N ARG A 29 11.06 4.85 7.12
CA ARG A 29 12.48 5.19 6.99
C ARG A 29 13.11 4.50 5.77
N ARG A 30 12.89 3.19 5.60
CA ARG A 30 13.36 2.44 4.43
C ARG A 30 12.88 3.03 3.10
N LEU A 31 11.62 3.48 3.03
CA LEU A 31 11.11 4.11 1.80
C LEU A 31 11.77 5.48 1.55
N VAL A 32 11.99 6.27 2.59
CA VAL A 32 12.68 7.57 2.49
C VAL A 32 14.14 7.37 2.07
N ASP A 33 14.85 6.41 2.65
CA ASP A 33 16.25 6.09 2.31
C ASP A 33 16.38 5.60 0.85
N ARG A 34 15.34 4.97 0.31
CA ARG A 34 15.23 4.59 -1.11
C ARG A 34 14.76 5.73 -2.03
N HIS A 35 14.67 6.95 -1.51
CA HIS A 35 14.33 8.17 -2.25
C HIS A 35 12.93 8.15 -2.88
N TYR A 36 11.98 7.40 -2.29
CA TYR A 36 10.59 7.48 -2.70
C TYR A 36 10.02 8.87 -2.41
N ALA A 37 9.27 9.42 -3.37
CA ALA A 37 8.56 10.68 -3.18
C ALA A 37 7.55 10.59 -2.02
N ALA A 38 7.34 11.69 -1.30
CA ALA A 38 6.43 11.73 -0.13
C ALA A 38 5.00 11.26 -0.44
N ASN A 39 4.49 11.50 -1.65
CA ASN A 39 3.18 10.97 -2.07
C ASN A 39 3.20 9.43 -2.15
N THR A 40 4.27 8.85 -2.69
CA THR A 40 4.44 7.41 -2.81
C THR A 40 4.60 6.74 -1.46
N VAL A 41 5.38 7.35 -0.55
CA VAL A 41 5.50 6.88 0.84
C VAL A 41 4.12 6.78 1.49
N ARG A 42 3.30 7.85 1.40
CA ARG A 42 1.93 7.84 1.93
C ARG A 42 1.06 6.75 1.29
N MET A 43 1.10 6.61 -0.04
CA MET A 43 0.34 5.58 -0.75
C MET A 43 0.75 4.15 -0.38
N TYR A 44 2.04 3.93 -0.13
CA TYR A 44 2.58 2.65 0.32
C TYR A 44 2.13 2.34 1.75
N VAL A 45 2.23 3.32 2.66
CA VAL A 45 1.71 3.18 4.03
C VAL A 45 0.21 2.86 4.02
N TYR A 46 -0.58 3.50 3.16
CA TYR A 46 -2.02 3.19 3.06
C TYR A 46 -2.28 1.79 2.51
N SER A 47 -1.43 1.30 1.61
CA SER A 47 -1.49 -0.08 1.13
C SER A 47 -1.20 -1.07 2.26
N VAL A 48 -0.21 -0.77 3.10
CA VAL A 48 0.12 -1.56 4.31
C VAL A 48 -1.02 -1.52 5.32
N ALA A 49 -1.61 -0.36 5.58
CA ALA A 49 -2.75 -0.22 6.49
C ALA A 49 -3.96 -1.05 6.04
N HIS A 50 -4.26 -1.02 4.73
CA HIS A 50 -5.34 -1.81 4.14
C HIS A 50 -5.06 -3.30 4.27
N PHE A 51 -3.83 -3.72 4.02
CA PHE A 51 -3.40 -5.11 4.23
C PHE A 51 -3.52 -5.53 5.70
N ALA A 52 -3.07 -4.69 6.63
CA ALA A 52 -3.15 -4.94 8.08
C ALA A 52 -4.60 -5.18 8.53
N HIS A 53 -5.52 -4.33 8.06
CA HIS A 53 -6.94 -4.48 8.34
C HIS A 53 -7.51 -5.80 7.80
N TRP A 54 -7.17 -6.15 6.55
CA TRP A 54 -7.57 -7.42 5.95
C TRP A 54 -6.98 -8.64 6.69
N ALA A 55 -5.69 -8.61 6.99
CA ALA A 55 -4.95 -9.68 7.66
C ALA A 55 -5.55 -9.98 9.05
N ARG A 56 -5.85 -8.93 9.82
CA ARG A 56 -6.55 -9.05 11.11
C ARG A 56 -7.92 -9.71 10.96
N GLY A 57 -8.71 -9.29 9.97
CA GLY A 57 -10.02 -9.88 9.68
C GLY A 57 -9.95 -11.38 9.32
N HIS A 58 -8.83 -11.80 8.71
CA HIS A 58 -8.56 -13.19 8.33
C HIS A 58 -7.72 -13.95 9.36
N ARG A 59 -7.44 -13.36 10.53
CA ARG A 59 -6.63 -13.93 11.62
C ARG A 59 -5.27 -14.44 11.14
N VAL A 60 -4.63 -13.69 10.24
CA VAL A 60 -3.27 -13.99 9.79
C VAL A 60 -2.29 -13.47 10.82
N ASP A 61 -1.48 -14.37 11.34
CA ASP A 61 -0.41 -14.05 12.29
C ASP A 61 0.78 -13.37 11.59
N LEU A 62 1.46 -12.48 12.32
CA LEU A 62 2.61 -11.72 11.84
C LEU A 62 3.73 -12.62 11.30
N HIS A 63 4.01 -13.76 11.95
CA HIS A 63 5.07 -14.70 11.55
C HIS A 63 4.70 -15.55 10.33
N HIS A 64 3.41 -15.58 9.97
CA HIS A 64 2.91 -16.24 8.77
C HIS A 64 2.77 -15.29 7.58
N LEU A 65 3.15 -14.01 7.75
CA LEU A 65 3.20 -13.08 6.63
C LEU A 65 4.27 -13.51 5.63
N GLY A 66 3.88 -13.57 4.36
CA GLY A 66 4.77 -13.98 3.29
C GLY A 66 4.10 -13.85 1.92
N ASP A 67 4.76 -14.35 0.90
CA ASP A 67 4.38 -14.21 -0.51
C ASP A 67 2.99 -14.74 -0.79
N GLU A 68 2.63 -15.87 -0.19
CA GLU A 68 1.32 -16.49 -0.38
C GLU A 68 0.20 -15.64 0.21
N VAL A 69 0.41 -15.08 1.40
CA VAL A 69 -0.54 -14.18 2.05
C VAL A 69 -0.70 -12.89 1.24
N VAL A 70 0.40 -12.33 0.75
CA VAL A 70 0.38 -11.14 -0.12
C VAL A 70 -0.36 -11.43 -1.42
N ARG A 71 -0.10 -12.59 -2.04
CA ARG A 71 -0.81 -13.04 -3.24
C ARG A 71 -2.31 -13.16 -2.97
N ARG A 72 -2.70 -13.79 -1.86
CA ARG A 72 -4.12 -13.96 -1.48
C ARG A 72 -4.82 -12.61 -1.34
N PHE A 73 -4.20 -11.66 -0.64
CA PHE A 73 -4.73 -10.29 -0.54
C PHE A 73 -4.93 -9.64 -1.91
N ILE A 74 -3.95 -9.76 -2.79
CA ILE A 74 -3.97 -9.11 -4.11
C ILE A 74 -4.99 -9.77 -5.05
N ASP A 75 -5.05 -11.09 -5.06
CA ASP A 75 -5.82 -11.89 -6.03
C ASP A 75 -7.26 -12.11 -5.61
N GLU A 76 -7.52 -12.26 -4.32
CA GLU A 76 -8.86 -12.60 -3.83
C GLU A 76 -9.59 -11.38 -3.28
N HIS A 77 -8.89 -10.54 -2.50
CA HIS A 77 -9.51 -9.40 -1.83
C HIS A 77 -9.59 -8.14 -2.68
N LEU A 78 -8.49 -7.70 -3.31
CA LEU A 78 -8.50 -6.44 -4.08
C LEU A 78 -9.60 -6.34 -5.16
N PRO A 79 -9.94 -7.40 -5.92
CA PRO A 79 -11.00 -7.33 -6.93
C PRO A 79 -12.39 -7.04 -6.35
N HIS A 80 -12.61 -7.42 -5.08
CA HIS A 80 -13.90 -7.33 -4.40
C HIS A 80 -13.88 -6.35 -3.22
N CYS A 81 -12.82 -5.52 -3.12
CA CYS A 81 -12.57 -4.70 -1.94
C CYS A 81 -13.61 -3.58 -1.75
N THR A 82 -14.39 -3.70 -0.68
CA THR A 82 -15.38 -2.72 -0.20
C THR A 82 -14.88 -1.87 0.99
N CYS A 83 -13.59 -1.97 1.34
CA CYS A 83 -13.01 -1.24 2.47
C CYS A 83 -13.12 0.29 2.32
N ALA A 84 -13.25 0.98 3.46
CA ALA A 84 -13.41 2.42 3.52
C ALA A 84 -12.19 3.15 2.93
N SER A 85 -12.44 4.19 2.11
CA SER A 85 -11.38 5.01 1.51
C SER A 85 -10.57 5.79 2.57
N PRO A 86 -9.29 6.12 2.31
CA PRO A 86 -8.54 5.91 1.06
C PRO A 86 -7.83 4.55 1.01
N VAL A 87 -8.18 3.71 0.03
CA VAL A 87 -7.47 2.45 -0.27
C VAL A 87 -6.84 2.50 -1.65
N GLN A 88 -5.59 2.05 -1.76
CA GLN A 88 -4.95 1.80 -3.04
C GLN A 88 -5.39 0.42 -3.56
N ARG A 89 -5.88 0.37 -4.81
CA ARG A 89 -6.34 -0.85 -5.48
C ARG A 89 -5.45 -1.28 -6.63
N CYS A 90 -4.42 -0.49 -6.94
CA CYS A 90 -3.50 -0.78 -8.01
C CYS A 90 -2.58 -1.96 -7.63
N ARG A 91 -2.82 -3.13 -8.23
CA ARG A 91 -2.18 -4.41 -7.86
C ARG A 91 -0.65 -4.35 -7.80
N HIS A 92 0.01 -3.75 -8.80
CA HIS A 92 1.48 -3.64 -8.82
C HIS A 92 2.01 -2.76 -7.69
N GLN A 93 1.38 -1.61 -7.42
CA GLN A 93 1.80 -0.71 -6.35
C GLN A 93 1.57 -1.33 -4.97
N VAL A 94 0.45 -2.03 -4.78
CA VAL A 94 0.17 -2.77 -3.54
C VAL A 94 1.21 -3.86 -3.34
N ARG A 95 1.53 -4.63 -4.39
CA ARG A 95 2.57 -5.66 -4.33
C ARG A 95 3.92 -5.06 -3.93
N ALA A 96 4.35 -4.00 -4.60
CA ALA A 96 5.61 -3.32 -4.31
C ALA A 96 5.67 -2.75 -2.88
N ALA A 97 4.56 -2.20 -2.39
CA ALA A 97 4.46 -1.72 -1.01
C ALA A 97 4.61 -2.86 0.02
N LEU A 98 3.91 -3.97 -0.20
CA LEU A 98 3.96 -5.15 0.69
C LEU A 98 5.30 -5.87 0.62
N ARG A 99 5.97 -5.86 -0.53
CA ARG A 99 7.34 -6.35 -0.65
C ARG A 99 8.29 -5.61 0.27
N GLN A 100 8.28 -4.28 0.24
CA GLN A 100 9.11 -3.48 1.14
C GLN A 100 8.76 -3.72 2.62
N LEU A 101 7.50 -4.06 2.93
CA LEU A 101 7.08 -4.42 4.28
C LEU A 101 7.70 -5.75 4.71
N LEU A 102 7.59 -6.79 3.89
CA LEU A 102 8.17 -8.11 4.18
C LEU A 102 9.68 -8.01 4.42
N VAL A 103 10.41 -7.25 3.59
CA VAL A 103 11.84 -7.03 3.82
C VAL A 103 12.10 -6.28 5.13
N THR A 104 11.26 -5.31 5.50
CA THR A 104 11.38 -4.61 6.80
C THR A 104 11.18 -5.57 7.97
N LEU A 105 10.24 -6.52 7.87
CA LEU A 105 10.00 -7.53 8.90
C LEU A 105 11.13 -8.56 8.98
N VAL A 106 11.73 -8.94 7.85
CA VAL A 106 12.94 -9.77 7.81
C VAL A 106 14.12 -9.05 8.48
N ASP A 107 14.35 -7.78 8.15
CA ASP A 107 15.42 -6.97 8.77
C ASP A 107 15.22 -6.81 10.29
N ALA A 108 13.97 -6.84 10.76
CA ALA A 108 13.62 -6.79 12.18
C ALA A 108 13.71 -8.14 12.89
N GLY A 109 13.91 -9.25 12.16
CA GLY A 109 14.00 -10.61 12.71
C GLY A 109 12.64 -11.29 12.94
N GLU A 110 11.54 -10.70 12.47
CA GLU A 110 10.17 -11.24 12.66
C GLU A 110 9.80 -12.33 11.65
N LEU A 111 10.43 -12.28 10.47
CA LEU A 111 10.23 -13.23 9.38
C LEU A 111 11.55 -13.86 8.98
N ILE A 112 11.50 -15.15 8.64
CA ILE A 112 12.60 -15.83 7.99
C ILE A 112 12.54 -15.50 6.50
N SER A 113 13.63 -14.94 5.96
CA SER A 113 13.74 -14.71 4.52
C SER A 113 13.63 -16.04 3.79
N SER A 114 12.60 -16.22 2.95
CA SER A 114 12.66 -17.29 1.95
C SER A 114 13.69 -16.82 0.92
N ASP A 115 14.80 -17.54 0.80
CA ASP A 115 16.03 -17.14 0.09
C ASP A 115 15.88 -17.07 -1.44
N GLN A 116 14.87 -16.38 -1.94
CA GLN A 116 14.67 -16.12 -3.36
C GLN A 116 14.71 -14.62 -3.59
N PRO A 117 15.91 -14.03 -3.73
CA PRO A 117 16.06 -12.72 -4.35
C PRO A 117 15.60 -12.86 -5.79
N ASN A 118 14.32 -12.61 -6.02
CA ASN A 118 13.80 -12.67 -7.37
C ASN A 118 14.18 -11.35 -8.06
N ALA A 119 15.19 -11.46 -8.92
CA ALA A 119 15.73 -10.33 -9.67
C ALA A 119 14.66 -9.60 -10.50
N ILE A 120 13.58 -10.30 -10.84
CA ILE A 120 12.42 -9.76 -11.56
C ILE A 120 11.67 -8.74 -10.68
N GLU A 121 11.59 -8.95 -9.37
CA GLU A 121 10.90 -8.05 -8.44
C GLU A 121 11.75 -6.88 -8.05
N ASP A 122 13.06 -7.05 -7.95
CA ASP A 122 13.96 -5.91 -7.86
C ASP A 122 13.87 -5.04 -9.13
N GLN A 123 13.74 -5.66 -10.29
CA GLN A 123 13.54 -4.95 -11.55
C GLN A 123 12.17 -4.27 -11.61
N LEU A 124 11.10 -4.91 -11.14
CA LEU A 124 9.76 -4.31 -11.03
C LEU A 124 9.74 -3.18 -10.00
N GLN A 125 10.46 -3.31 -8.88
CA GLN A 125 10.58 -2.27 -7.86
C GLN A 125 11.32 -1.05 -8.42
N ARG A 126 12.42 -1.26 -9.14
CA ARG A 126 13.17 -0.20 -9.84
C ARG A 126 12.33 0.43 -10.94
N PHE A 127 11.54 -0.36 -11.66
CA PHE A 127 10.62 0.12 -12.68
C PHE A 127 9.48 0.94 -12.07
N ASP A 128 8.89 0.50 -10.95
CA ASP A 128 7.87 1.25 -10.24
C ASP A 128 8.44 2.56 -9.69
N SER A 129 9.63 2.55 -9.09
CA SER A 129 10.34 3.77 -8.69
C SER A 129 10.56 4.70 -9.89
N HIS A 130 11.05 4.17 -11.01
CA HIS A 130 11.26 4.93 -12.24
C HIS A 130 9.94 5.52 -12.79
N MET A 131 8.87 4.73 -12.81
CA MET A 131 7.54 5.17 -13.27
C MET A 131 6.92 6.20 -12.34
N VAL A 132 7.16 6.12 -11.03
CA VAL A 132 6.76 7.14 -10.06
C VAL A 132 7.51 8.45 -10.31
N HIS A 133 8.82 8.40 -10.56
CA HIS A 133 9.63 9.59 -10.88
C HIS A 133 9.28 10.17 -12.26
N ALA A 134 9.00 9.34 -13.26
CA ALA A 134 8.55 9.76 -14.59
C ALA A 134 7.11 10.33 -14.59
N ARG A 135 6.29 9.99 -13.58
CA ARG A 135 4.88 10.41 -13.45
C ARG A 135 4.66 11.73 -12.71
N GLY A 136 5.66 12.58 -12.57
CA GLY A 136 5.46 14.01 -12.26
C GLY A 136 4.52 14.74 -13.23
N LEU A 137 4.18 14.13 -14.38
CA LEU A 137 3.25 14.63 -15.39
C LEU A 137 1.80 14.11 -15.26
N ALA A 138 1.57 12.99 -14.56
CA ALA A 138 0.27 12.30 -14.54
C ALA A 138 -0.66 12.73 -13.38
N GLU A 139 -0.12 13.29 -12.30
CA GLU A 139 -0.91 13.81 -11.16
C GLU A 139 -1.87 14.94 -11.62
N ASN A 140 -1.42 15.79 -12.56
CA ASN A 140 -2.24 16.83 -13.19
C ASN A 140 -3.45 16.27 -13.95
N THR A 141 -3.38 15.05 -14.44
CA THR A 141 -4.50 14.40 -15.14
C THR A 141 -5.52 13.80 -14.16
N ARG A 142 -5.11 13.49 -12.92
CA ARG A 142 -5.99 12.87 -11.91
C ARG A 142 -6.83 13.90 -11.15
N ILE A 143 -6.24 15.04 -10.77
CA ILE A 143 -6.99 16.14 -10.11
C ILE A 143 -8.07 16.70 -11.05
N ARG A 144 -7.82 16.73 -12.37
CA ARG A 144 -8.80 17.19 -13.36
C ARG A 144 -9.97 16.22 -13.61
N ARG A 145 -9.85 14.92 -13.27
CA ARG A 145 -10.90 13.91 -13.48
C ARG A 145 -11.76 13.59 -12.24
N LEU A 146 -11.37 14.07 -11.05
CA LEU A 146 -12.21 13.97 -9.85
C LEU A 146 -13.28 15.08 -9.76
N GLY A 147 -13.30 16.04 -10.69
CA GLY A 147 -14.35 17.06 -10.81
C GLY A 147 -15.50 16.75 -11.78
N VAL A 148 -15.53 15.56 -12.41
CA VAL A 148 -16.52 15.24 -13.48
C VAL A 148 -17.56 14.20 -13.05
N VAL A 149 -17.48 13.63 -11.84
CA VAL A 149 -18.49 12.69 -11.35
C VAL A 149 -19.15 13.24 -10.08
N ARG A 150 -19.92 14.32 -10.24
CA ARG A 150 -21.02 14.73 -9.34
C ARG A 150 -21.84 15.85 -10.00
N ALA A 151 -22.78 15.48 -10.87
CA ALA A 151 -24.11 16.07 -10.97
C ALA A 151 -24.97 15.28 -11.99
N PRO A 152 -26.30 15.19 -11.78
CA PRO A 152 -27.10 14.01 -12.10
C PRO A 152 -27.84 14.09 -13.44
N ALA A 153 -28.28 12.92 -13.89
CA ALA A 153 -29.35 12.77 -14.87
C ALA A 153 -30.61 13.50 -14.42
N ILE A 154 -31.18 14.33 -15.31
CA ILE A 154 -32.62 14.59 -15.35
C ILE A 154 -33.06 14.47 -16.81
N SER A 155 -33.82 13.41 -17.07
CA SER A 155 -34.56 13.18 -18.31
C SER A 155 -35.93 13.86 -18.25
N ARG A 156 -36.39 14.44 -19.37
CA ARG A 156 -37.77 14.53 -19.91
C ARG A 156 -37.78 15.65 -20.96
N ASP A 157 -37.90 15.40 -22.26
CA ASP A 157 -39.02 14.84 -23.04
C ASP A 157 -40.31 15.68 -22.93
N ARG A 158 -40.42 16.74 -23.74
CA ARG A 158 -41.32 16.87 -24.90
C ARG A 158 -41.35 18.31 -25.41
#